data_AF-X1IL37-F1
#
_entry.id   AF-X1IL37-F1
#
_cell.length_a   1.000
_cell.length_b   1.000
_cell.length_c   1.000
_cell.angle_alpha   90.00
_cell.angle_beta   90.00
_cell.angle_gamma   90.00
#
_symmetry.space_group_name_H-M   'P 1'
#
loop_
_entity.id
_entity.type
_entity.pdbx_description
1 polymer ?
#
loop_
_entity_poly.entity_id
_entity_poly.type
_entity_poly.pdbx_seq_one_letter_code
_entity_poly.pdbx_strand_id
1 'polypeptide(L)' 'WVITSHMYAMTAHVIVDDIPLSRSREILEKINKLVNEQFNISHTNIQFEVR' A
#
# COMPACT_ATOMS: atom_id res chain seq x y z
N TRP A 1 8.46 -2.81 8.73
CA TRP A 1 9.43 -2.45 9.79
C TRP A 1 8.77 -1.49 10.77
N VAL A 2 9.43 -1.20 11.90
CA VAL A 2 8.95 -0.23 12.90
C VAL A 2 9.94 0.94 12.95
N ILE A 3 9.46 2.17 12.82
CA ILE A 3 10.31 3.37 12.81
C ILE A 3 10.61 3.81 14.25
N THR A 4 9.56 3.91 15.06
CA THR A 4 9.60 4.20 16.50
C THR A 4 8.41 3.50 17.16
N SER A 5 8.32 3.55 18.49
CA SER A 5 7.21 2.95 19.26
C SER A 5 5.85 3.30 18.64
N HIS A 6 5.09 2.26 18.29
CA HIS A 6 3.76 2.34 17.67
C HIS A 6 3.70 2.94 16.25
N MET A 7 4.84 3.15 15.57
CA MET A 7 4.90 3.62 14.18
C MET A 7 5.30 2.48 13.24
N TYR A 8 4.30 1.75 12.73
CA TYR A 8 4.49 0.63 11.82
C TYR A 8 4.54 1.10 10.36
N ALA A 9 5.49 0.54 9.61
CA ALA A 9 5.74 0.88 8.23
C ALA A 9 5.90 -0.36 7.32
N MET A 10 5.52 -0.22 6.05
CA MET A 10 5.54 -1.30 5.06
C MET A 10 5.96 -0.80 3.68
N THR A 11 6.78 -1.61 2.98
CA THR A 11 7.06 -1.44 1.55
C THR A 11 6.63 -2.72 0.84
N ALA A 12 5.95 -2.58 -0.29
CA ALA A 12 5.54 -3.72 -1.11
C ALA A 12 5.52 -3.36 -2.60
N HIS A 13 5.76 -4.36 -3.45
CA HIS A 13 5.56 -4.27 -4.89
C HIS A 13 4.27 -5.03 -5.24
N VAL A 14 3.41 -4.42 -6.04
CA VAL A 14 2.11 -4.98 -6.43
C VAL A 14 2.06 -5.08 -7.94
N ILE A 15 1.95 -6.32 -8.43
CA ILE A 15 1.80 -6.60 -9.86
C ILE A 15 0.34 -6.36 -10.25
N VAL A 16 0.13 -5.58 -11.30
CA VAL A 16 -1.18 -5.30 -11.90
C VAL A 16 -1.11 -5.51 -13.41
N ASP A 17 -2.26 -5.77 -14.03
CA ASP A 17 -2.37 -5.70 -15.50
C ASP A 17 -2.32 -4.23 -15.96
N ASP A 18 -2.27 -3.99 -17.28
CA ASP A 18 -2.33 -2.62 -17.83
C ASP A 18 -3.68 -1.97 -17.50
N ILE A 19 -3.68 -1.21 -16.41
CA ILE A 19 -4.86 -0.54 -15.86
C ILE A 19 -4.69 0.98 -15.89
N PRO A 20 -5.79 1.74 -16.05
CA PRO A 20 -5.75 3.19 -15.93
C PRO A 20 -5.21 3.64 -14.57
N LEU A 21 -4.52 4.79 -14.56
CA LEU A 21 -4.00 5.42 -13.34
C LEU A 21 -5.09 5.70 -12.28
N SER A 22 -6.32 5.94 -12.69
CA SER A 22 -7.45 6.09 -11.76
C SER A 22 -7.71 4.79 -11.00
N ARG A 23 -7.63 3.64 -11.68
CA ARG A 23 -7.87 2.34 -11.08
C ARG A 23 -6.74 1.91 -10.16
N SER A 24 -5.48 2.20 -10.50
CA SER A 24 -4.35 1.93 -9.61
C SER A 24 -4.43 2.77 -8.33
N ARG A 25 -4.90 4.03 -8.40
CA ARG A 25 -5.18 4.86 -7.23
C ARG A 25 -6.27 4.27 -6.32
N GLU A 26 -7.38 3.81 -6.89
CA GLU A 26 -8.43 3.15 -6.10
C GLU A 26 -7.91 1.89 -5.38
N ILE A 27 -7.03 1.13 -6.03
CA ILE A 27 -6.39 -0.04 -5.40
C ILE A 27 -5.46 0.41 -4.28
N LEU A 28 -4.64 1.44 -4.50
CA LEU A 28 -3.74 1.99 -3.48
C LEU A 28 -4.50 2.43 -2.23
N GLU A 29 -5.60 3.17 -2.41
CA GLU A 29 -6.46 3.62 -1.30
C GLU A 29 -7.03 2.45 -0.51
N LYS A 30 -7.49 1.39 -1.20
CA LYS A 30 -7.99 0.16 -0.56
C LYS A 30 -6.90 -0.56 0.23
N ILE A 31 -5.69 -0.68 -0.32
CA ILE A 31 -4.58 -1.33 0.38
C ILE A 31 -4.22 -0.53 1.63
N ASN A 32 -4.07 0.80 1.50
CA ASN A 32 -3.73 1.67 2.63
C ASN A 32 -4.79 1.62 3.73
N LYS A 33 -6.07 1.61 3.36
CA LYS A 33 -7.16 1.45 4.33
C LYS A 33 -7.08 0.10 5.06
N LEU A 34 -6.93 -1.00 4.32
CA LEU A 34 -6.86 -2.34 4.87
C LEU A 34 -5.69 -2.49 5.86
N VAL A 35 -4.49 -2.05 5.47
CA VAL A 35 -3.31 -2.24 6.33
C VAL A 35 -3.30 -1.34 7.56
N ASN A 36 -3.93 -0.17 7.45
CA ASN A 36 -4.16 0.68 8.61
C ASN A 36 -5.16 0.04 9.58
N GLU A 37 -6.33 -0.37 9.09
CA GLU A 37 -7.40 -0.92 9.94
C GLU A 37 -7.02 -2.25 10.60
N GLN A 38 -6.31 -3.13 9.90
CA GLN A 38 -6.03 -4.49 10.38
C GLN A 38 -4.69 -4.61 11.13
N PHE A 39 -3.72 -3.76 10.80
CA PHE A 39 -2.35 -3.90 11.30
C PHE A 39 -1.76 -2.61 11.90
N ASN A 40 -2.54 -1.53 11.95
CA ASN A 40 -2.10 -0.21 12.41
C ASN A 40 -0.86 0.31 11.65
N ILE A 41 -0.74 -0.05 10.37
CA ILE A 41 0.33 0.42 9.48
C ILE A 41 -0.14 1.69 8.79
N SER A 42 0.39 2.84 9.21
CA SER A 42 0.06 4.16 8.66
C SER A 42 1.09 4.66 7.64
N HIS A 43 2.30 4.08 7.61
CA HIS A 43 3.38 4.49 6.71
C HIS A 43 3.66 3.40 5.67
N THR A 44 3.10 3.56 4.48
CA THR A 44 3.25 2.60 3.38
C THR A 44 3.98 3.20 2.19
N ASN A 45 4.79 2.38 1.50
CA ASN A 45 5.32 2.67 0.17
C ASN A 45 4.96 1.51 -0.75
N ILE A 46 4.11 1.75 -1.74
CA ILE A 46 3.61 0.70 -2.64
C ILE A 46 3.99 1.08 -4.06
N GLN A 47 4.79 0.22 -4.69
CA GLN A 47 5.16 0.35 -6.09
C GLN A 47 4.30 -0.60 -6.93
N PHE A 48 3.60 -0.05 -7.93
CA PHE A 48 2.91 -0.86 -8.92
C PHE A 48 3.86 -1.26 -10.05
N GLU A 49 3.81 -2.53 -10.42
CA GLU A 49 4.51 -3.09 -11.57
C GLU A 49 3.48 -3.63 -12.55
N VAL A 50 3.66 -3.37 -13.84
CA VAL A 50 2.76 -3.87 -14.89
C VAL A 50 3.30 -5.20 -15.41
N ARG A 51 2.43 -6.19 -15.52
CA ARG A 51 2.76 -7.51 -16.10
C ARG A 51 2.76 -7.50 -17.62
#